data_AF-A0A7J5UL97-F1
#
_entry.id   AF-A0A7J5UL97-F1
#
_cell.length_a   1.000
_cell.length_b   1.000
_cell.length_c   1.000
_cell.angle_alpha   90.00
_cell.angle_beta   90.00
_cell.angle_gamma   90.00
#
_symmetry.space_group_name_H-M   'P 1'
#
loop_
_entity.id
_entity.type
_entity.pdbx_description
1 polymer ?
#
loop_
_entity_poly.entity_id
_entity_poly.type
_entity_poly.pdbx_seq_one_letter_code
_entity_poly.pdbx_strand_id
1 'polypeptide(L)'
;MPTTGPTAPHVIDVRPTSPRLSMPAGWLRGLVAGVEAAMISWLTVVVPAVATYVATAAAPALGEASWQAAAGLGTSVWLLGHGGSMRAAGATVSLVPLGITLLSLALVYGAARRMRLTTVGAGAFVPAGFTLTTLVLSAFATVPGARLAALAGVVLVAVGGTALALWRAGAAAPEALNRWRVPSPVTAGLAGGGWALAGLLALATAAAVAAAVAGWDRVLLVQGSFAPDVVSAVVMSLAQLIYVPTAVVWALAWLAGPGFAVGQGTVFSATEVTAAPLPAVPLLGALPSPGTPALPWVVLVPGLVGVVVGVWLHRRRPQESLAGAAGAALTTAAAVALAALVLAAAAS
;
A
#
# COMPACT_ATOMS: atom_id res chain seq x y z
N MET A 1 -70.66 14.44 54.03
CA MET A 1 -69.53 13.48 53.94
C MET A 1 -68.99 13.52 52.52
N PRO A 2 -67.73 13.94 52.27
CA PRO A 2 -67.11 13.79 50.96
C PRO A 2 -66.46 12.41 50.86
N THR A 3 -66.83 11.63 49.83
CA THR A 3 -66.25 10.33 49.52
C THR A 3 -64.94 10.52 48.73
N THR A 4 -63.82 10.07 49.30
CA THR A 4 -62.51 10.03 48.63
C THR A 4 -62.52 8.94 47.56
N GLY A 5 -62.42 9.34 46.29
CA GLY A 5 -62.22 8.42 45.16
C GLY A 5 -60.78 7.86 45.14
N PRO A 6 -60.57 6.67 44.55
CA PRO A 6 -59.27 5.99 44.58
C PRO A 6 -58.21 6.74 43.77
N THR A 7 -57.05 6.96 44.39
CA THR A 7 -55.87 7.56 43.79
C THR A 7 -55.33 6.68 42.66
N ALA A 8 -55.15 7.25 41.47
CA ALA A 8 -54.59 6.54 40.31
C ALA A 8 -53.18 6.02 40.61
N PRO A 9 -52.80 4.82 40.12
CA PRO A 9 -51.49 4.24 40.38
C PRO A 9 -50.38 5.11 39.79
N HIS A 10 -49.43 5.50 40.63
CA HIS A 10 -48.24 6.24 40.23
C HIS A 10 -47.33 5.30 39.44
N VAL A 11 -47.28 5.47 38.12
CA VAL A 11 -46.33 4.76 37.26
C VAL A 11 -44.95 5.35 37.52
N ILE A 12 -44.06 4.54 38.08
CA ILE A 12 -42.64 4.88 38.24
C ILE A 12 -41.97 4.60 36.90
N ASP A 13 -41.65 5.66 36.14
CA ASP A 13 -40.79 5.55 34.97
C ASP A 13 -39.39 5.11 35.42
N VAL A 14 -39.10 3.83 35.27
CA VAL A 14 -37.76 3.29 35.41
C VAL A 14 -36.94 3.80 34.23
N ARG A 15 -36.22 4.92 34.42
CA ARG A 15 -35.20 5.37 33.45
C ARG A 15 -34.17 4.24 33.31
N PRO A 16 -33.97 3.64 32.13
CA PRO A 16 -32.92 2.65 31.95
C PRO A 16 -31.55 3.33 32.14
N THR A 17 -30.95 3.16 33.31
CA THR A 17 -29.62 3.64 33.70
C THR A 17 -28.54 2.65 33.26
N SER A 18 -28.43 2.41 31.96
CA SER A 18 -27.25 1.81 31.37
C SER A 18 -27.14 2.27 29.93
N PRO A 19 -26.12 3.05 29.53
CA PRO A 19 -25.85 3.28 28.12
C PRO A 19 -25.53 1.92 27.51
N ARG A 20 -26.50 1.29 26.84
CA ARG A 20 -26.25 0.13 26.00
C ARG A 20 -25.35 0.61 24.88
N LEU A 21 -24.10 0.15 24.85
CA LEU A 21 -23.21 0.32 23.71
C LEU A 21 -23.86 -0.38 22.51
N SER A 22 -24.69 0.36 21.76
CA SER A 22 -25.29 -0.12 20.53
C SER A 22 -24.25 -0.01 19.42
N MET A 23 -23.90 -1.16 18.82
CA MET A 23 -22.98 -1.16 17.70
C MET A 23 -23.63 -0.44 16.49
N PRO A 24 -22.85 0.32 15.70
CA PRO A 24 -23.39 1.01 14.52
C PRO A 24 -24.06 0.04 13.55
N ALA A 25 -25.16 0.46 12.93
CA ALA A 25 -25.81 -0.34 11.89
C ALA A 25 -24.81 -0.67 10.77
N GLY A 26 -24.68 -1.96 10.45
CA GLY A 26 -23.73 -2.45 9.44
C GLY A 26 -22.33 -2.80 9.96
N TRP A 27 -22.05 -2.72 11.26
CA TRP A 27 -20.75 -3.10 11.85
C TRP A 27 -20.29 -4.50 11.44
N LEU A 28 -21.21 -5.49 11.43
CA LEU A 28 -20.89 -6.87 11.06
C LEU A 28 -20.48 -6.98 9.59
N ARG A 29 -21.12 -6.20 8.70
CA ARG A 29 -20.74 -6.16 7.28
C ARG A 29 -19.35 -5.56 7.10
N GLY A 30 -19.00 -4.54 7.89
CA GLY A 30 -17.66 -3.97 7.93
C GLY A 30 -16.64 -5.00 8.40
N LEU A 31 -16.92 -5.69 9.50
CA LEU A 31 -16.04 -6.74 10.04
C LEU A 31 -15.81 -7.85 9.01
N VAL A 32 -16.87 -8.38 8.40
CA VAL A 32 -16.78 -9.45 7.38
C VAL A 32 -16.02 -8.97 6.15
N ALA A 33 -16.21 -7.72 5.69
CA ALA A 33 -15.42 -7.18 4.58
C ALA A 33 -13.91 -7.17 4.89
N GLY A 34 -13.53 -6.80 6.11
CA GLY A 34 -12.14 -6.82 6.55
C GLY A 34 -11.56 -8.23 6.60
N VAL A 35 -12.28 -9.17 7.22
CA VAL A 35 -11.90 -10.58 7.30
C VAL A 35 -11.71 -11.18 5.90
N GLU A 36 -12.69 -10.97 5.01
CA GLU A 36 -12.66 -11.50 3.65
C GLU A 36 -11.47 -10.94 2.86
N ALA A 37 -11.24 -9.63 2.90
CA ALA A 37 -10.12 -9.01 2.21
C ALA A 37 -8.76 -9.53 2.72
N ALA A 38 -8.60 -9.69 4.04
CA ALA A 38 -7.39 -10.27 4.62
C ALA A 38 -7.17 -11.71 4.15
N MET A 39 -8.21 -12.57 4.23
CA MET A 39 -8.16 -13.96 3.79
C MET A 39 -7.79 -14.09 2.32
N ILE A 40 -8.47 -13.35 1.43
CA ILE A 40 -8.21 -13.43 -0.01
C ILE A 40 -6.80 -12.92 -0.32
N SER A 41 -6.36 -11.82 0.30
CA SER A 41 -5.02 -11.28 0.06
C SER A 41 -3.92 -12.26 0.50
N TRP A 42 -4.10 -12.94 1.65
CA TRP A 42 -3.17 -13.93 2.16
C TRP A 42 -3.15 -15.20 1.28
N LEU A 43 -4.32 -15.72 0.91
CA LEU A 43 -4.44 -16.88 0.02
C LEU A 43 -3.77 -16.63 -1.34
N THR A 44 -3.85 -15.41 -1.87
CA THR A 44 -3.23 -15.04 -3.15
C THR A 44 -1.71 -15.20 -3.14
N VAL A 45 -1.07 -15.14 -1.97
CA VAL A 45 0.38 -15.30 -1.81
C VAL A 45 0.72 -16.72 -1.36
N VAL A 46 -0.01 -17.26 -0.38
CA VAL A 46 0.28 -18.56 0.22
C VAL A 46 -0.05 -19.73 -0.69
N VAL A 47 -1.16 -19.68 -1.43
CA VAL A 47 -1.55 -20.80 -2.32
C VAL A 47 -0.51 -21.02 -3.42
N PRO A 48 -0.03 -19.99 -4.16
CA PRO A 48 1.06 -20.20 -5.11
C PRO A 48 2.35 -20.71 -4.47
N ALA A 49 2.71 -20.26 -3.26
CA ALA A 49 3.89 -20.75 -2.55
C ALA A 49 3.81 -22.25 -2.24
N VAL A 50 2.67 -22.70 -1.71
CA VAL A 50 2.42 -24.12 -1.43
C VAL A 50 2.32 -24.93 -2.72
N ALA A 51 1.63 -24.41 -3.75
CA ALA A 51 1.52 -25.07 -5.04
C ALA A 51 2.88 -25.25 -5.72
N THR A 52 3.76 -24.25 -5.60
CA THR A 52 5.15 -24.34 -6.09
C THR A 52 5.88 -25.46 -5.37
N TYR A 53 5.84 -25.48 -4.03
CA TYR A 53 6.44 -26.56 -3.24
C TYR A 53 5.94 -27.94 -3.69
N VAL A 54 4.61 -28.11 -3.86
CA VAL A 54 4.02 -29.38 -4.29
C VAL A 54 4.51 -29.76 -5.69
N ALA A 55 4.55 -28.81 -6.61
CA ALA A 55 5.00 -29.04 -7.99
C ALA A 55 6.49 -29.41 -8.07
N THR A 56 7.31 -28.89 -7.16
CA THR A 56 8.76 -29.12 -7.12
C THR A 56 9.19 -30.08 -6.00
N ALA A 57 8.26 -30.80 -5.35
CA ALA A 57 8.54 -31.56 -4.13
C ALA A 57 9.61 -32.65 -4.30
N ALA A 58 9.81 -33.14 -5.52
CA ALA A 58 10.84 -34.13 -5.85
C ALA A 58 12.24 -33.51 -6.09
N ALA A 59 12.36 -32.17 -6.10
CA ALA A 59 13.63 -31.49 -6.35
C ALA A 59 14.60 -31.72 -5.18
N PRO A 60 15.82 -32.25 -5.43
CA PRO A 60 16.80 -32.51 -4.37
C PRO A 60 17.15 -31.26 -3.54
N ALA A 61 17.06 -30.08 -4.15
CA ALA A 61 17.35 -28.80 -3.51
C ALA A 61 16.40 -28.44 -2.34
N LEU A 62 15.21 -29.06 -2.28
CA LEU A 62 14.26 -28.82 -1.18
C LEU A 62 14.62 -29.58 0.10
N GLY A 63 15.41 -30.65 0.02
CA GLY A 63 15.81 -31.44 1.18
C GLY A 63 14.61 -31.87 2.04
N GLU A 64 14.60 -31.45 3.31
CA GLU A 64 13.54 -31.74 4.30
C GLU A 64 12.43 -30.68 4.35
N ALA A 65 12.35 -29.78 3.35
CA ALA A 65 11.30 -28.76 3.31
C ALA A 65 9.90 -29.41 3.28
N SER A 66 8.95 -28.76 3.95
CA SER A 66 7.55 -29.21 4.04
C SER A 66 6.59 -28.20 3.43
N TRP A 67 5.36 -28.62 3.12
CA TRP A 67 4.33 -27.70 2.62
C TRP A 67 3.95 -26.65 3.68
N GLN A 68 4.09 -26.97 4.98
CA GLN A 68 3.92 -26.01 6.07
C GLN A 68 5.03 -24.95 6.06
N ALA A 69 6.28 -25.34 5.77
CA ALA A 69 7.37 -24.39 5.62
C ALA A 69 7.12 -23.45 4.42
N ALA A 70 6.59 -23.98 3.31
CA ALA A 70 6.18 -23.17 2.16
C ALA A 70 5.03 -22.20 2.51
N ALA A 71 4.01 -22.66 3.25
CA ALA A 71 2.91 -21.82 3.71
C ALA A 71 3.39 -20.71 4.66
N GLY A 72 4.32 -21.03 5.55
CA GLY A 72 4.90 -20.06 6.47
C GLY A 72 5.80 -19.05 5.77
N LEU A 73 6.56 -19.46 4.76
CA LEU A 73 7.30 -18.55 3.88
C LEU A 73 6.36 -17.62 3.11
N GLY A 74 5.30 -18.15 2.50
CA GLY A 74 4.29 -17.34 1.82
C GLY A 74 3.62 -16.33 2.77
N THR A 75 3.35 -16.73 4.01
CA THR A 75 2.82 -15.83 5.05
C THR A 75 3.82 -14.73 5.41
N SER A 76 5.11 -15.06 5.52
CA SER A 76 6.17 -14.06 5.73
C SER A 76 6.28 -13.07 4.57
N VAL A 77 6.19 -13.52 3.31
CA VAL A 77 6.18 -12.65 2.11
C VAL A 77 4.94 -11.76 2.08
N TRP A 78 3.77 -12.29 2.46
CA TRP A 78 2.56 -11.49 2.58
C TRP A 78 2.68 -10.39 3.65
N LEU A 79 3.25 -10.70 4.82
CA LEU A 79 3.53 -9.71 5.87
C LEU A 79 4.61 -8.70 5.47
N LEU A 80 5.61 -9.11 4.69
CA LEU A 80 6.61 -8.22 4.08
C LEU A 80 5.91 -7.16 3.21
N GLY A 81 4.87 -7.55 2.47
CA GLY A 81 3.98 -6.65 1.71
C GLY A 81 3.23 -5.61 2.55
N HIS A 82 3.26 -5.71 3.88
CA HIS A 82 2.68 -4.73 4.80
C HIS A 82 3.75 -4.01 5.64
N GLY A 83 5.03 -4.10 5.28
CA GLY A 83 6.13 -3.45 6.00
C GLY A 83 6.77 -4.30 7.11
N GLY A 84 6.46 -5.59 7.17
CA GLY A 84 7.20 -6.54 8.01
C GLY A 84 8.62 -6.79 7.51
N SER A 85 9.40 -7.60 8.23
CA SER A 85 10.67 -8.11 7.72
C SER A 85 10.79 -9.61 7.96
N MET A 86 11.58 -10.28 7.12
CA MET A 86 11.85 -11.70 7.24
C MET A 86 13.35 -11.98 7.17
N ARG A 87 13.79 -13.11 7.74
CA ARG A 87 15.17 -13.59 7.57
C ARG A 87 15.22 -14.62 6.46
N ALA A 88 16.13 -14.44 5.52
CA ALA A 88 16.40 -15.39 4.45
C ALA A 88 17.91 -15.52 4.26
N ALA A 89 18.43 -16.76 4.22
CA ALA A 89 19.86 -17.05 3.99
C ALA A 89 20.83 -16.23 4.88
N GLY A 90 20.48 -16.01 6.16
CA GLY A 90 21.31 -15.25 7.11
C GLY A 90 21.18 -13.72 7.02
N ALA A 91 20.44 -13.19 6.04
CA ALA A 91 20.20 -11.75 5.88
C ALA A 91 18.76 -11.37 6.26
N THR A 92 18.56 -10.11 6.68
CA THR A 92 17.24 -9.54 6.89
C THR A 92 16.74 -8.93 5.57
N VAL A 93 15.59 -9.40 5.11
CA VAL A 93 14.87 -8.86 3.96
C VAL A 93 13.73 -7.99 4.48
N SER A 94 13.82 -6.69 4.24
CA SER A 94 12.78 -5.69 4.55
C SER A 94 12.15 -5.07 3.31
N LEU A 95 12.62 -5.43 2.11
CA LEU A 95 12.13 -4.84 0.87
C LEU A 95 10.66 -5.21 0.64
N VAL A 96 9.79 -4.21 0.73
CA VAL A 96 8.34 -4.37 0.63
C VAL A 96 7.91 -4.61 -0.82
N PRO A 97 7.26 -5.74 -1.15
CA PRO A 97 6.62 -5.95 -2.45
C PRO A 97 5.30 -5.18 -2.51
N LEU A 98 5.34 -3.93 -2.99
CA LEU A 98 4.18 -3.03 -3.02
C LEU A 98 2.98 -3.57 -3.82
N GLY A 99 3.19 -4.54 -4.71
CA GLY A 99 2.10 -5.25 -5.39
C GLY A 99 1.16 -5.97 -4.42
N ILE A 100 1.69 -6.52 -3.32
CA ILE A 100 0.86 -7.14 -2.26
C ILE A 100 0.08 -6.08 -1.49
N THR A 101 0.69 -4.93 -1.21
CA THR A 101 0.05 -3.78 -0.56
C THR A 101 -1.12 -3.27 -1.40
N LEU A 102 -0.90 -3.05 -2.70
CA LEU A 102 -1.91 -2.57 -3.65
C LEU A 102 -3.04 -3.58 -3.85
N LEU A 103 -2.72 -4.87 -3.96
CA LEU A 103 -3.73 -5.93 -4.01
C LEU A 103 -4.61 -5.91 -2.76
N SER A 104 -4.00 -5.84 -1.57
CA SER A 104 -4.72 -5.81 -0.30
C SER A 104 -5.63 -4.57 -0.19
N LEU A 105 -5.13 -3.40 -0.62
CA LEU A 105 -5.90 -2.17 -0.67
C LEU A 105 -7.10 -2.30 -1.64
N ALA A 106 -6.90 -2.89 -2.82
CA ALA A 106 -7.95 -3.12 -3.80
C ALA A 106 -9.02 -4.10 -3.28
N LEU A 107 -8.61 -5.16 -2.57
CA LEU A 107 -9.53 -6.12 -1.95
C LEU A 107 -10.34 -5.49 -0.82
N VAL A 108 -9.72 -4.68 0.03
CA VAL A 108 -10.43 -3.90 1.07
C VAL A 108 -11.45 -2.95 0.44
N TYR A 109 -11.02 -2.17 -0.56
CA TYR A 109 -11.90 -1.26 -1.31
C TYR A 109 -13.08 -2.01 -1.94
N GLY A 110 -12.80 -3.11 -2.63
CA GLY A 110 -13.79 -3.96 -3.30
C GLY A 110 -14.78 -4.58 -2.32
N ALA A 111 -14.29 -5.11 -1.18
CA ALA A 111 -15.12 -5.70 -0.15
C ALA A 111 -16.03 -4.67 0.52
N ALA A 112 -15.50 -3.50 0.88
CA ALA A 112 -16.29 -2.40 1.46
C ALA A 112 -17.39 -1.92 0.49
N ARG A 113 -17.08 -1.81 -0.80
CA ARG A 113 -18.06 -1.43 -1.85
C ARG A 113 -19.12 -2.52 -2.04
N ARG A 114 -18.72 -3.80 -2.13
CA ARG A 114 -19.63 -4.94 -2.28
C ARG A 114 -20.58 -5.08 -1.09
N MET A 115 -20.09 -4.83 0.12
CA MET A 115 -20.89 -4.81 1.35
C MET A 115 -21.78 -3.57 1.49
N ARG A 116 -21.68 -2.62 0.54
CA ARG A 116 -22.47 -1.37 0.49
C ARG A 116 -22.34 -0.55 1.77
N LEU A 117 -21.12 -0.41 2.28
CA LEU A 117 -20.85 0.43 3.44
C LEU A 117 -21.04 1.90 3.05
N THR A 118 -21.95 2.59 3.74
CA THR A 118 -22.31 4.00 3.47
C THR A 118 -22.05 4.93 4.65
N THR A 119 -21.61 4.39 5.79
CA THR A 119 -21.35 5.16 7.02
C THR A 119 -19.94 4.90 7.52
N VAL A 120 -19.32 5.93 8.10
CA VAL A 120 -18.00 5.81 8.75
C VAL A 120 -18.04 4.83 9.92
N GLY A 121 -19.15 4.80 10.67
CA GLY A 121 -19.34 3.87 11.78
C GLY A 121 -19.26 2.40 11.36
N ALA A 122 -19.88 2.02 10.24
CA ALA A 122 -19.76 0.66 9.71
C ALA A 122 -18.37 0.41 9.10
N GLY A 123 -17.81 1.41 8.39
CA GLY A 123 -16.48 1.32 7.79
C GLY A 123 -15.35 1.13 8.82
N ALA A 124 -15.49 1.69 10.02
CA ALA A 124 -14.49 1.56 11.09
C ALA A 124 -14.25 0.11 11.54
N PHE A 125 -15.18 -0.82 11.27
CA PHE A 125 -15.00 -2.25 11.57
C PHE A 125 -14.20 -3.01 10.48
N VAL A 126 -13.98 -2.43 9.30
CA VAL A 126 -13.17 -3.05 8.24
C VAL A 126 -11.70 -3.19 8.66
N PRO A 127 -11.01 -2.13 9.15
CA PRO A 127 -9.66 -2.28 9.70
C PRO A 127 -9.58 -3.27 10.86
N ALA A 128 -10.60 -3.31 11.73
CA ALA A 128 -10.63 -4.24 12.85
C ALA A 128 -10.65 -5.71 12.37
N GLY A 129 -11.53 -6.04 11.42
CA GLY A 129 -11.62 -7.37 10.83
C GLY A 129 -10.33 -7.77 10.12
N PHE A 130 -9.79 -6.89 9.28
CA PHE A 130 -8.57 -7.15 8.54
C PHE A 130 -7.37 -7.35 9.49
N THR A 131 -7.21 -6.48 10.49
CA THR A 131 -6.10 -6.53 11.45
C THR A 131 -6.18 -7.77 12.33
N LEU A 132 -7.37 -8.10 12.86
CA LEU A 132 -7.55 -9.29 13.70
C LEU A 132 -7.26 -10.58 12.92
N THR A 133 -7.76 -10.67 11.69
CA THR A 133 -7.45 -11.81 10.82
C THR A 133 -5.95 -11.89 10.51
N THR A 134 -5.30 -10.76 10.25
CA THR A 134 -3.85 -10.70 10.02
C THR A 134 -3.06 -11.16 11.24
N LEU A 135 -3.47 -10.77 12.44
CA LEU A 135 -2.84 -11.22 13.70
C LEU A 135 -2.91 -12.74 13.84
N VAL A 136 -4.08 -13.34 13.59
CA VAL A 136 -4.24 -14.81 13.61
C VAL A 136 -3.36 -15.48 12.57
N LEU A 137 -3.37 -14.99 11.33
CA LEU A 137 -2.57 -15.55 10.24
C LEU A 137 -1.06 -15.40 10.47
N SER A 138 -0.63 -14.35 11.16
CA SER A 138 0.79 -14.11 11.43
C SER A 138 1.43 -15.22 12.26
N ALA A 139 0.64 -16.03 12.97
CA ALA A 139 1.12 -17.20 13.70
C ALA A 139 1.73 -18.28 12.80
N PHE A 140 1.37 -18.31 11.51
CA PHE A 140 1.94 -19.26 10.54
C PHE A 140 3.26 -18.78 9.94
N ALA A 141 3.66 -17.52 10.13
CA ALA A 141 4.90 -16.98 9.57
C ALA A 141 6.14 -17.65 10.18
N THR A 142 7.12 -18.01 9.35
CA THR A 142 8.33 -18.70 9.80
C THR A 142 9.23 -17.80 10.66
N VAL A 143 9.36 -16.52 10.31
CA VAL A 143 10.09 -15.51 11.13
C VAL A 143 9.55 -14.10 10.84
N PRO A 144 8.55 -13.59 11.59
CA PRO A 144 8.13 -12.20 11.43
C PRO A 144 9.03 -11.28 12.29
N GLY A 145 10.01 -10.63 11.65
CA GLY A 145 10.65 -9.44 12.16
C GLY A 145 9.74 -8.21 11.98
N ALA A 146 9.94 -7.16 12.79
CA ALA A 146 9.21 -5.89 12.69
C ALA A 146 7.67 -6.00 12.68
N ARG A 147 7.09 -6.87 13.53
CA ARG A 147 5.62 -7.08 13.64
C ARG A 147 4.81 -5.78 13.79
N LEU A 148 5.34 -4.80 14.53
CA LEU A 148 4.68 -3.50 14.71
C LEU A 148 4.58 -2.71 13.39
N ALA A 149 5.64 -2.75 12.56
CA ALA A 149 5.62 -2.11 11.24
C ALA A 149 4.63 -2.82 10.31
N ALA A 150 4.61 -4.15 10.30
CA ALA A 150 3.62 -4.93 9.56
C ALA A 150 2.18 -4.58 9.97
N LEU A 151 1.89 -4.50 11.27
CA LEU A 151 0.56 -4.14 11.78
C LEU A 151 0.19 -2.69 11.45
N ALA A 152 1.14 -1.76 11.50
CA ALA A 152 0.91 -0.38 11.08
C ALA A 152 0.55 -0.32 9.59
N GLY A 153 1.29 -1.02 8.72
CA GLY A 153 0.99 -1.10 7.29
C GLY A 153 -0.37 -1.75 7.01
N VAL A 154 -0.71 -2.83 7.73
CA VAL A 154 -2.03 -3.47 7.66
C VAL A 154 -3.16 -2.48 7.98
N VAL A 155 -3.03 -1.73 9.08
CA VAL A 155 -4.03 -0.73 9.47
C VAL A 155 -4.12 0.36 8.42
N LEU A 156 -3.00 0.87 7.91
CA LEU A 156 -2.96 1.91 6.87
C LEU A 156 -3.64 1.44 5.57
N VAL A 157 -3.36 0.22 5.12
CA VAL A 157 -3.99 -0.39 3.94
C VAL A 157 -5.50 -0.51 4.14
N ALA A 158 -5.92 -1.04 5.30
CA ALA A 158 -7.34 -1.26 5.57
C ALA A 158 -8.12 0.05 5.74
N VAL A 159 -7.53 1.05 6.41
CA VAL A 159 -8.12 2.39 6.54
C VAL A 159 -8.17 3.08 5.18
N GLY A 160 -7.08 3.05 4.40
CA GLY A 160 -7.01 3.68 3.09
C GLY A 160 -8.02 3.12 2.09
N GLY A 161 -8.08 1.79 1.96
CA GLY A 161 -9.06 1.13 1.09
C GLY A 161 -10.51 1.41 1.50
N THR A 162 -10.79 1.42 2.80
CA THR A 162 -12.13 1.72 3.34
C THR A 162 -12.50 3.19 3.13
N ALA A 163 -11.60 4.13 3.43
CA ALA A 163 -11.81 5.55 3.22
C ALA A 163 -12.08 5.86 1.75
N LEU A 164 -11.34 5.24 0.83
CA LEU A 164 -11.57 5.36 -0.60
C LEU A 164 -12.95 4.82 -1.01
N ALA A 165 -13.37 3.69 -0.45
CA ALA A 165 -14.69 3.11 -0.71
C ALA A 165 -15.82 4.01 -0.22
N LEU A 166 -15.72 4.53 1.00
CA LEU A 166 -16.70 5.45 1.59
C LEU A 166 -16.77 6.78 0.84
N TRP A 167 -15.62 7.33 0.46
CA TRP A 167 -15.56 8.55 -0.36
C TRP A 167 -16.27 8.36 -1.70
N ARG A 168 -16.00 7.24 -2.40
CA ARG A 168 -16.68 6.90 -3.67
C ARG A 168 -18.17 6.61 -3.50
N ALA A 169 -18.60 6.17 -2.32
CA ALA A 169 -20.00 5.95 -1.99
C ALA A 169 -20.75 7.24 -1.60
N GLY A 170 -20.05 8.38 -1.50
CA GLY A 170 -20.65 9.64 -1.03
C GLY A 170 -21.05 9.59 0.45
N ALA A 171 -20.38 8.76 1.24
CA ALA A 171 -20.63 8.66 2.67
C ALA A 171 -20.43 10.03 3.34
N ALA A 172 -21.38 10.44 4.19
CA ALA A 172 -21.26 11.69 4.92
C ALA A 172 -20.02 11.65 5.82
N ALA A 173 -19.23 12.73 5.77
CA ALA A 173 -18.12 12.91 6.69
C ALA A 173 -18.66 12.95 8.14
N PRO A 174 -17.88 12.48 9.13
CA PRO A 174 -18.22 12.65 10.53
C PRO A 174 -18.55 14.12 10.84
N GLU A 175 -19.56 14.39 11.66
CA GLU A 175 -19.97 15.76 12.00
C GLU A 175 -18.80 16.62 12.50
N ALA A 176 -17.88 16.01 13.24
CA ALA A 176 -16.66 16.66 13.71
C ALA A 176 -15.80 17.25 12.57
N LEU A 177 -15.73 16.57 11.43
CA LEU A 177 -15.03 17.02 10.23
C LEU A 177 -15.87 18.00 9.40
N ASN A 178 -17.19 17.84 9.37
CA ASN A 178 -18.08 18.74 8.61
C ASN A 178 -18.14 20.17 9.19
N ARG A 179 -17.80 20.35 10.48
CA ARG A 179 -17.66 21.68 11.10
C ARG A 179 -16.50 22.50 10.52
N TRP A 180 -15.52 21.84 9.88
CA TRP A 180 -14.35 22.48 9.30
C TRP A 180 -14.65 22.81 7.84
N ARG A 181 -15.01 24.06 7.54
CA ARG A 181 -15.13 24.53 6.15
C ARG A 181 -13.74 24.56 5.53
N VAL A 182 -13.44 23.58 4.67
CA VAL A 182 -12.16 23.50 3.95
C VAL A 182 -12.09 24.66 2.95
N PRO A 183 -11.07 25.54 3.03
CA PRO A 183 -10.94 26.67 2.10
C PRO A 183 -10.82 26.20 0.63
N SER A 184 -11.36 26.98 -0.31
CA SER A 184 -11.30 26.63 -1.75
C SER A 184 -9.88 26.46 -2.31
N PRO A 185 -8.83 27.18 -1.84
CA PRO A 185 -7.47 26.91 -2.29
C PRO A 185 -6.97 25.52 -1.89
N VAL A 186 -7.40 25.02 -0.72
CA VAL A 186 -7.00 23.69 -0.21
C VAL A 186 -7.63 22.58 -1.05
N THR A 187 -8.92 22.67 -1.36
CA THR A 187 -9.57 21.67 -2.21
C THR A 187 -9.02 21.68 -3.64
N ALA A 188 -8.74 22.87 -4.18
CA ALA A 188 -8.09 23.02 -5.48
C ALA A 188 -6.68 22.41 -5.49
N GLY A 189 -5.88 22.66 -4.45
CA GLY A 189 -4.53 22.12 -4.34
C GLY A 189 -4.49 20.61 -4.03
N LEU A 190 -5.47 20.05 -3.31
CA LEU A 190 -5.60 18.59 -3.18
C LEU A 190 -5.91 17.92 -4.52
N ALA A 191 -6.81 18.52 -5.32
CA ALA A 191 -7.05 18.06 -6.67
C ALA A 191 -5.79 18.19 -7.54
N GLY A 192 -5.03 19.28 -7.38
CA GLY A 192 -3.74 19.48 -8.04
C GLY A 192 -2.68 18.47 -7.66
N GLY A 193 -2.57 18.15 -6.37
CA GLY A 193 -1.72 17.09 -5.85
C GLY A 193 -2.05 15.74 -6.47
N GLY A 194 -3.33 15.41 -6.62
CA GLY A 194 -3.77 14.18 -7.30
C GLY A 194 -3.29 14.09 -8.75
N TRP A 195 -3.45 15.16 -9.53
CA TRP A 195 -2.99 15.20 -10.93
C TRP A 195 -1.48 15.21 -11.06
N ALA A 196 -0.77 15.95 -10.18
CA ALA A 196 0.68 15.97 -10.13
C ALA A 196 1.24 14.57 -9.80
N LEU A 197 0.70 13.90 -8.78
CA LEU A 197 1.07 12.54 -8.43
C LEU A 197 0.79 11.56 -9.58
N ALA A 198 -0.35 11.67 -10.26
CA ALA A 198 -0.65 10.82 -11.41
C ALA A 198 0.37 11.03 -12.55
N GLY A 199 0.74 12.27 -12.86
CA GLY A 199 1.75 12.59 -13.86
C GLY A 199 3.14 12.08 -13.48
N LEU A 200 3.53 12.24 -12.20
CA LEU A 200 4.81 11.74 -11.67
C LEU A 200 4.88 10.21 -11.70
N LEU A 201 3.81 9.51 -11.30
CA LEU A 201 3.75 8.05 -11.35
C LEU A 201 3.75 7.52 -12.80
N ALA A 202 3.10 8.22 -13.73
CA ALA A 202 3.18 7.87 -15.15
C ALA A 202 4.61 7.99 -15.69
N LEU A 203 5.29 9.09 -15.36
CA LEU A 203 6.69 9.31 -15.72
C LEU A 203 7.62 8.24 -15.09
N ALA A 204 7.43 7.96 -13.80
CA ALA A 204 8.21 6.95 -13.09
C ALA A 204 7.98 5.54 -13.63
N THR A 205 6.75 5.22 -14.05
CA THR A 205 6.43 3.95 -14.72
C THR A 205 7.15 3.84 -16.07
N ALA A 206 7.15 4.91 -16.87
CA ALA A 206 7.89 4.93 -18.13
C ALA A 206 9.41 4.75 -17.91
N ALA A 207 9.97 5.41 -16.88
CA ALA A 207 11.38 5.24 -16.51
C ALA A 207 11.70 3.82 -16.02
N ALA A 208 10.82 3.22 -15.21
CA ALA A 208 10.97 1.83 -14.75
C ALA A 208 10.93 0.83 -15.92
N VAL A 209 10.04 1.04 -16.90
CA VAL A 209 9.99 0.24 -18.13
C VAL A 209 11.27 0.41 -18.95
N ALA A 210 11.76 1.64 -19.13
CA ALA A 210 13.01 1.91 -19.84
C ALA A 210 14.21 1.22 -19.17
N ALA A 211 14.27 1.25 -17.83
CA ALA A 211 15.30 0.55 -17.06
C ALA A 211 15.21 -0.98 -17.22
N ALA A 212 13.98 -1.54 -17.18
CA ALA A 212 13.76 -2.97 -17.40
C ALA A 212 14.19 -3.42 -18.80
N VAL A 213 13.90 -2.63 -19.83
CA VAL A 213 14.35 -2.90 -21.21
C VAL A 213 15.88 -2.80 -21.31
N ALA A 214 16.48 -1.76 -20.73
CA ALA A 214 17.93 -1.55 -20.79
C ALA A 214 18.73 -2.61 -20.01
N GLY A 215 18.15 -3.19 -18.95
CA GLY A 215 18.76 -4.25 -18.15
C GLY A 215 18.28 -5.66 -18.46
N TRP A 216 17.49 -5.85 -19.52
CA TRP A 216 16.81 -7.12 -19.82
C TRP A 216 17.76 -8.32 -19.88
N ASP A 217 18.91 -8.18 -20.54
CA ASP A 217 19.90 -9.25 -20.65
C ASP A 217 20.46 -9.67 -19.29
N ARG A 218 20.68 -8.71 -18.38
CA ARG A 218 21.14 -8.99 -17.00
C ARG A 218 20.06 -9.68 -16.19
N VAL A 219 18.79 -9.28 -16.35
CA VAL A 219 17.64 -9.94 -15.72
C VAL A 219 17.59 -11.41 -16.16
N LEU A 220 17.68 -11.67 -17.48
CA LEU A 220 17.69 -13.02 -18.03
C LEU A 220 18.91 -13.84 -17.59
N LEU A 221 20.09 -13.23 -17.51
CA LEU A 221 21.31 -13.89 -17.04
C LEU A 221 21.17 -14.34 -15.58
N VAL A 222 20.68 -13.47 -14.70
CA VAL A 222 20.46 -13.82 -13.28
C VAL A 222 19.39 -14.90 -13.17
N GLN A 223 18.27 -14.77 -13.89
CA GLN A 223 17.22 -15.80 -13.91
C GLN A 223 17.75 -17.15 -14.42
N GLY A 224 18.55 -17.14 -15.48
CA GLY A 224 19.17 -18.33 -16.07
C GLY A 224 20.18 -19.04 -15.16
N SER A 225 20.86 -18.30 -14.26
CA SER A 225 21.82 -18.90 -13.33
C SER A 225 21.19 -19.87 -12.32
N PHE A 226 19.89 -19.76 -12.07
CA PHE A 226 19.16 -20.70 -11.23
C PHE A 226 18.78 -22.00 -11.95
N ALA A 227 19.01 -22.07 -13.27
CA ALA A 227 18.55 -23.15 -14.15
C ALA A 227 17.10 -23.60 -13.83
N PRO A 228 16.14 -22.67 -13.74
CA PRO A 228 14.80 -22.99 -13.26
C PRO A 228 14.08 -23.92 -14.25
N ASP A 229 13.32 -24.87 -13.70
CA ASP A 229 12.29 -25.55 -14.48
C ASP A 229 11.16 -24.58 -14.85
N VAL A 230 10.22 -25.01 -15.70
CA VAL A 230 9.13 -24.15 -16.19
C VAL A 230 8.31 -23.58 -15.03
N VAL A 231 8.02 -24.39 -14.01
CA VAL A 231 7.22 -23.96 -12.85
C VAL A 231 7.96 -22.89 -12.06
N SER A 232 9.23 -23.13 -11.73
CA SER A 232 10.07 -22.19 -10.99
C SER A 232 10.29 -20.90 -11.78
N ALA A 233 10.42 -20.97 -13.10
CA ALA A 233 10.55 -19.79 -13.96
C ALA A 233 9.28 -18.93 -13.96
N VAL A 234 8.10 -19.55 -14.02
CA VAL A 234 6.81 -18.85 -13.91
C VAL A 234 6.66 -18.22 -12.53
N VAL A 235 6.94 -18.96 -11.47
CA VAL A 235 6.82 -18.47 -10.08
C VAL A 235 7.79 -17.34 -9.81
N MET A 236 9.04 -17.45 -10.27
CA MET A 236 10.04 -16.38 -10.19
C MET A 236 9.58 -15.13 -10.95
N SER A 237 8.96 -15.29 -12.12
CA SER A 237 8.41 -14.17 -12.91
C SER A 237 7.26 -13.48 -12.16
N LEU A 238 6.32 -14.25 -11.59
CA LEU A 238 5.23 -13.72 -10.78
C LEU A 238 5.75 -13.02 -9.50
N ALA A 239 6.76 -13.58 -8.86
CA ALA A 239 7.42 -12.98 -7.70
C ALA A 239 8.13 -11.66 -8.05
N GLN A 240 8.60 -11.47 -9.28
CA GLN A 240 9.14 -10.19 -9.72
C GLN A 240 8.02 -9.16 -9.99
N LEU A 241 6.88 -9.60 -10.52
CA LEU A 241 5.75 -8.71 -10.81
C LEU A 241 5.20 -8.01 -9.56
N ILE A 242 5.20 -8.68 -8.39
CA ILE A 242 4.77 -8.05 -7.13
C ILE A 242 5.70 -6.91 -6.67
N TYR A 243 6.94 -6.85 -7.18
CA TYR A 243 7.89 -5.78 -6.89
C TYR A 243 7.88 -4.66 -7.95
N VAL A 244 7.12 -4.79 -9.05
CA VAL A 244 7.03 -3.73 -10.07
C VAL A 244 6.60 -2.39 -9.48
N PRO A 245 5.58 -2.29 -8.59
CA PRO A 245 5.22 -1.01 -8.01
C PRO A 245 6.33 -0.43 -7.12
N THR A 246 7.13 -1.28 -6.46
CA THR A 246 8.33 -0.87 -5.72
C THR A 246 9.39 -0.28 -6.66
N ALA A 247 9.63 -0.91 -7.81
CA ALA A 247 10.53 -0.39 -8.84
C ALA A 247 10.05 0.96 -9.43
N VAL A 248 8.74 1.20 -9.53
CA VAL A 248 8.19 2.51 -9.92
C VAL A 248 8.52 3.58 -8.87
N VAL A 249 8.44 3.27 -7.57
CA VAL A 249 8.82 4.21 -6.51
C VAL A 249 10.32 4.51 -6.58
N TRP A 250 11.16 3.50 -6.81
CA TRP A 250 12.59 3.69 -7.04
C TRP A 250 12.90 4.56 -8.26
N ALA A 251 12.20 4.34 -9.37
CA ALA A 251 12.32 5.19 -10.56
C ALA A 251 11.90 6.63 -10.26
N LEU A 252 10.83 6.84 -9.47
CA LEU A 252 10.43 8.19 -9.04
C LEU A 252 11.52 8.85 -8.19
N ALA A 253 12.13 8.12 -7.26
CA ALA A 253 13.21 8.64 -6.41
C ALA A 253 14.47 8.97 -7.23
N TRP A 254 14.79 8.15 -8.24
CA TRP A 254 15.86 8.41 -9.20
C TRP A 254 15.58 9.66 -10.05
N LEU A 255 14.37 9.80 -10.60
CA LEU A 255 13.93 10.98 -11.35
C LEU A 255 13.93 12.25 -10.50
N ALA A 256 13.59 12.14 -9.20
CA ALA A 256 13.57 13.25 -8.26
C ALA A 256 14.96 13.69 -7.81
N GLY A 257 16.02 12.91 -8.10
CA GLY A 257 17.40 13.21 -7.72
C GLY A 257 17.99 12.39 -6.57
N PRO A 258 17.33 12.20 -5.40
CA PRO A 258 17.97 11.54 -4.26
C PRO A 258 18.29 10.06 -4.51
N GLY A 259 17.63 9.43 -5.48
CA GLY A 259 17.85 8.03 -5.80
C GLY A 259 17.31 7.09 -4.73
N PHE A 260 17.79 5.86 -4.75
CA PHE A 260 17.42 4.81 -3.81
C PHE A 260 18.60 3.88 -3.53
N ALA A 261 18.46 3.04 -2.51
CA ALA A 261 19.46 2.03 -2.13
C ALA A 261 18.80 0.65 -2.09
N VAL A 262 19.53 -0.38 -2.48
CA VAL A 262 19.13 -1.79 -2.35
C VAL A 262 20.23 -2.50 -1.59
N GLY A 263 20.07 -2.57 -0.27
CA GLY A 263 21.11 -3.09 0.62
C GLY A 263 22.14 -2.02 1.02
N GLN A 264 23.01 -2.40 1.96
CA GLN A 264 23.97 -1.49 2.59
C GLN A 264 25.09 -1.09 1.62
N GLY A 265 25.48 0.19 1.66
CA GLY A 265 26.57 0.72 0.84
C GLY A 265 26.24 0.85 -0.64
N THR A 266 24.95 0.87 -1.02
CA THR A 266 24.51 1.09 -2.39
C THR A 266 23.82 2.43 -2.56
N VAL A 267 24.00 3.06 -3.72
CA VAL A 267 23.29 4.28 -4.14
C VAL A 267 23.02 4.17 -5.63
N PHE A 268 21.76 4.34 -6.02
CA PHE A 268 21.32 4.41 -7.41
C PHE A 268 20.61 5.75 -7.62
N SER A 269 21.33 6.75 -8.11
CA SER A 269 20.81 8.09 -8.42
C SER A 269 21.14 8.51 -9.85
N ALA A 270 20.59 9.63 -10.30
CA ALA A 270 20.86 10.15 -11.65
C ALA A 270 22.29 10.69 -11.79
N THR A 271 22.98 10.97 -10.68
CA THR A 271 24.32 11.55 -10.65
C THR A 271 25.39 10.56 -10.21
N GLU A 272 25.02 9.55 -9.43
CA GLU A 272 25.94 8.59 -8.83
C GLU A 272 25.33 7.18 -8.83
N VAL A 273 26.15 6.19 -9.22
CA VAL A 273 25.81 4.77 -9.12
C VAL A 273 26.94 4.06 -8.38
N THR A 274 26.68 3.74 -7.11
CA THR A 274 27.57 2.96 -6.24
C THR A 274 26.90 1.63 -5.96
N ALA A 275 27.44 0.56 -6.54
CA ALA A 275 26.90 -0.79 -6.40
C ALA A 275 27.77 -1.64 -5.46
N ALA A 276 27.12 -2.44 -4.62
CA ALA A 276 27.72 -3.48 -3.79
C ALA A 276 27.17 -4.85 -4.23
N PRO A 277 27.73 -5.99 -3.77
CA PRO A 277 27.16 -7.30 -4.07
C PRO A 277 25.68 -7.38 -3.69
N LEU A 278 24.82 -7.50 -4.70
CA LEU A 278 23.38 -7.61 -4.52
C LEU A 278 22.96 -9.09 -4.45
N PRO A 279 21.86 -9.42 -3.75
CA PRO A 279 21.24 -10.73 -3.87
C PRO A 279 20.92 -11.05 -5.33
N ALA A 280 21.03 -12.33 -5.72
CA ALA A 280 20.71 -12.81 -7.06
C ALA A 280 19.19 -12.81 -7.31
N VAL A 281 18.57 -11.64 -7.30
CA VAL A 281 17.16 -11.43 -7.63
C VAL A 281 17.09 -10.89 -9.06
N PRO A 282 16.44 -11.59 -10.01
CA PRO A 282 16.54 -11.21 -11.42
C PRO A 282 16.09 -9.78 -11.72
N LEU A 283 15.05 -9.28 -11.05
CA LEU A 283 14.57 -7.89 -11.18
C LEU A 283 15.67 -6.85 -10.94
N LEU A 284 16.65 -7.13 -10.07
CA LEU A 284 17.75 -6.20 -9.78
C LEU A 284 18.72 -6.04 -10.96
N GLY A 285 18.69 -6.93 -11.96
CA GLY A 285 19.42 -6.77 -13.22
C GLY A 285 18.99 -5.54 -14.03
N ALA A 286 17.78 -5.01 -13.79
CA ALA A 286 17.26 -3.78 -14.38
C ALA A 286 17.92 -2.51 -13.82
N LEU A 287 18.66 -2.59 -12.71
CA LEU A 287 19.28 -1.44 -12.09
C LEU A 287 20.41 -0.86 -12.95
N PRO A 288 20.67 0.47 -12.85
CA PRO A 288 21.84 1.09 -13.44
C PRO A 288 23.13 0.40 -12.96
N SER A 289 24.08 0.19 -13.87
CA SER A 289 25.39 -0.39 -13.54
C SER A 289 26.44 0.70 -13.35
N PRO A 290 27.49 0.47 -12.53
CA PRO A 290 28.63 1.38 -12.46
C PRO A 290 29.18 1.68 -13.86
N GLY A 291 29.46 2.96 -14.15
CA GLY A 291 29.85 3.42 -15.49
C GLY A 291 28.69 3.87 -16.39
N THR A 292 27.44 3.76 -15.94
CA THR A 292 26.30 4.40 -16.61
C THR A 292 26.49 5.92 -16.60
N PRO A 293 26.33 6.64 -17.73
CA PRO A 293 26.48 8.09 -17.78
C PRO A 293 25.55 8.80 -16.79
N ALA A 294 26.08 9.81 -16.10
CA ALA A 294 25.27 10.67 -15.24
C ALA A 294 24.27 11.50 -16.07
N LEU A 295 23.04 11.61 -15.58
CA LEU A 295 21.94 12.35 -16.20
C LEU A 295 21.37 13.39 -15.23
N PRO A 296 22.17 14.38 -14.75
CA PRO A 296 21.75 15.33 -13.72
C PRO A 296 20.51 16.16 -14.12
N TRP A 297 20.33 16.38 -15.42
CA TRP A 297 19.21 17.17 -15.96
C TRP A 297 17.84 16.49 -15.79
N VAL A 298 17.80 15.18 -15.50
CA VAL A 298 16.55 14.44 -15.30
C VAL A 298 15.73 14.99 -14.13
N VAL A 299 16.40 15.61 -13.14
CA VAL A 299 15.74 16.23 -11.98
C VAL A 299 14.77 17.36 -12.37
N LEU A 300 14.94 17.93 -13.56
CA LEU A 300 14.05 18.96 -14.10
C LEU A 300 12.70 18.40 -14.55
N VAL A 301 12.63 17.11 -14.90
CA VAL A 301 11.44 16.49 -15.50
C VAL A 301 10.25 16.43 -14.51
N PRO A 302 10.41 16.04 -13.23
CA PRO A 302 9.35 16.19 -12.22
C PRO A 302 8.85 17.63 -12.08
N GLY A 303 9.74 18.61 -12.16
CA GLY A 303 9.39 20.04 -12.15
C GLY A 303 8.50 20.42 -13.34
N LEU A 304 8.82 19.92 -14.54
CA LEU A 304 8.00 20.12 -15.74
C LEU A 304 6.60 19.51 -15.59
N VAL A 305 6.45 18.34 -14.96
CA VAL A 305 5.14 17.77 -14.65
C VAL A 305 4.33 18.73 -13.77
N GLY A 306 4.96 19.29 -12.72
CA GLY A 306 4.34 20.29 -11.86
C GLY A 306 3.88 21.54 -12.62
N VAL A 307 4.72 22.07 -13.53
CA VAL A 307 4.37 23.21 -14.39
C VAL A 307 3.20 22.89 -15.30
N VAL A 308 3.22 21.74 -15.98
CA VAL A 308 2.15 21.31 -16.90
C VAL A 308 0.82 21.18 -16.16
N VAL A 309 0.82 20.51 -15.00
CA VAL A 309 -0.38 20.35 -14.17
C VAL A 309 -0.88 21.71 -13.65
N GLY A 310 0.03 22.58 -13.20
CA GLY A 310 -0.28 23.92 -12.73
C GLY A 310 -0.94 24.78 -13.82
N VAL A 311 -0.36 24.82 -15.02
CA VAL A 311 -0.92 25.56 -16.17
C VAL A 311 -2.28 25.00 -16.57
N TRP A 312 -2.42 23.67 -16.64
CA TRP A 312 -3.68 23.02 -17.01
C TRP A 312 -4.80 23.30 -15.99
N LEU A 313 -4.51 23.23 -14.69
CA LEU A 313 -5.47 23.54 -13.64
C LEU A 313 -5.82 25.03 -13.61
N HIS A 314 -4.84 25.91 -13.77
CA HIS A 314 -5.08 27.34 -13.83
C HIS A 314 -6.03 27.72 -14.97
N ARG A 315 -5.88 27.08 -16.14
CA ARG A 315 -6.80 27.28 -17.28
C ARG A 315 -8.22 26.77 -17.03
N ARG A 316 -8.40 25.73 -16.21
CA ARG A 316 -9.73 25.15 -15.90
C ARG A 316 -10.43 25.79 -14.71
N ARG A 317 -9.66 26.25 -13.73
CA ARG A 317 -10.12 26.81 -12.46
C ARG A 317 -9.22 27.97 -12.06
N PRO A 318 -9.32 29.11 -12.76
CA PRO A 318 -8.50 30.27 -12.46
C PRO A 318 -8.74 30.69 -11.02
N GLN A 319 -7.66 31.07 -10.34
CA GLN A 319 -7.74 31.64 -9.00
C GLN A 319 -7.84 33.15 -9.15
N GLU A 320 -8.81 33.76 -8.46
CA GLU A 320 -9.07 35.20 -8.54
C GLU A 320 -8.00 36.04 -7.82
N SER A 321 -7.21 35.41 -6.93
CA SER A 321 -6.15 36.09 -6.18
C SER A 321 -4.83 35.30 -6.22
N LEU A 322 -3.73 36.05 -6.15
CA LEU A 322 -2.38 35.49 -6.07
C LEU A 322 -2.18 34.69 -4.77
N ALA A 323 -2.79 35.13 -3.67
CA ALA A 323 -2.81 34.40 -2.41
C ALA A 323 -3.55 33.05 -2.52
N GLY A 324 -4.67 33.00 -3.24
CA GLY A 324 -5.39 31.76 -3.52
C GLY A 324 -4.58 30.79 -4.38
N ALA A 325 -3.91 31.30 -5.43
CA ALA A 325 -2.99 30.52 -6.25
C ALA A 325 -1.81 29.96 -5.45
N ALA A 326 -1.18 30.78 -4.61
CA ALA A 326 -0.10 30.37 -3.72
C ALA A 326 -0.57 29.31 -2.71
N GLY A 327 -1.75 29.49 -2.11
CA GLY A 327 -2.34 28.50 -1.21
C GLY A 327 -2.61 27.15 -1.87
N ALA A 328 -3.13 27.15 -3.11
CA ALA A 328 -3.34 25.92 -3.89
C ALA A 328 -2.01 25.24 -4.28
N ALA A 329 -0.98 26.01 -4.62
CA ALA A 329 0.34 25.48 -4.93
C ALA A 329 1.02 24.86 -3.68
N LEU A 330 0.95 25.53 -2.53
CA LEU A 330 1.48 25.02 -1.27
C LEU A 330 0.79 23.72 -0.83
N THR A 331 -0.53 23.65 -0.97
CA THR A 331 -1.28 22.44 -0.63
C THR A 331 -1.04 21.30 -1.62
N THR A 332 -0.84 21.60 -2.90
CA THR A 332 -0.35 20.63 -3.90
C THR A 332 1.02 20.08 -3.50
N ALA A 333 1.97 20.96 -3.20
CA ALA A 333 3.33 20.57 -2.81
C ALA A 333 3.33 19.73 -1.52
N ALA A 334 2.56 20.14 -0.52
CA ALA A 334 2.41 19.39 0.73
C ALA A 334 1.79 18.00 0.50
N ALA A 335 0.75 17.89 -0.35
CA ALA A 335 0.13 16.61 -0.68
C ALA A 335 1.09 15.68 -1.43
N VAL A 336 1.85 16.21 -2.40
CA VAL A 336 2.86 15.45 -3.15
C VAL A 336 3.99 15.01 -2.23
N ALA A 337 4.49 15.90 -1.36
CA ALA A 337 5.54 15.59 -0.39
C ALA A 337 5.10 14.52 0.59
N LEU A 338 3.87 14.61 1.13
CA LEU A 338 3.32 13.59 2.01
C LEU A 338 3.19 12.24 1.30
N ALA A 339 2.69 12.21 0.06
CA ALA A 339 2.61 10.98 -0.72
C ALA A 339 4.00 10.39 -1.01
N ALA A 340 4.99 11.23 -1.35
CA ALA A 340 6.36 10.81 -1.54
C ALA A 340 6.97 10.22 -0.26
N LEU A 341 6.72 10.81 0.92
CA LEU A 341 7.15 10.28 2.21
C LEU A 341 6.51 8.92 2.51
N VAL A 342 5.21 8.76 2.23
CA VAL A 342 4.51 7.47 2.40
C VAL A 342 5.08 6.41 1.46
N LEU A 343 5.30 6.76 0.18
CA LEU A 343 5.89 5.85 -0.80
C LEU A 343 7.34 5.48 -0.43
N ALA A 344 8.14 6.44 0.03
CA ALA A 344 9.50 6.21 0.47
C ALA A 344 9.54 5.26 1.67
N ALA A 345 8.73 5.51 2.70
CA ALA A 345 8.63 4.63 3.87
C ALA A 345 8.12 3.22 3.50
N ALA A 346 7.32 3.12 2.45
CA ALA A 346 6.78 1.84 1.98
C ALA A 346 7.71 1.11 0.99
N ALA A 347 8.77 1.75 0.48
CA ALA A 347 9.71 1.18 -0.50
C ALA A 347 11.18 1.15 -0.01
N SER A 348 11.41 1.51 1.26
CA SER A 348 12.70 1.52 1.96
C SER A 348 13.02 0.20 2.65
#